data_AF-A0AA45S0J8-F1
#
_entry.id   AF-A0AA45S0J8-F1
#
_cell.length_a   1.000
_cell.length_b   1.000
_cell.length_c   1.000
_cell.angle_alpha   90.00
_cell.angle_beta   90.00
_cell.angle_gamma   90.00
#
_symmetry.space_group_name_H-M   'P 1'
#
loop_
_entity.id
_entity.type
_entity.pdbx_description
1 polymer ?
#
loop_
_entity_poly.entity_id
_entity_poly.type
_entity_poly.pdbx_seq_one_letter_code
_entity_poly.pdbx_strand_id
1 'polypeptide(L)'
;MASKTLGRVVCPIGCGHTAAQVKLKTDKEAGKTAYPYVHCAGCGIQLHTRGDEQAAHLLGMTRPEGAPTTPAGDPLPVIPLPVPMTLPAPPPVPPAPKKQAKVFDGLLFGSAP
;
A
#
# COMPACT_ATOMS: atom_id res chain seq x y z
N MET A 1 -25.28 -11.39 8.08
CA MET A 1 -24.19 -12.35 7.78
C MET A 1 -23.23 -12.37 8.94
N ALA A 2 -23.08 -13.53 9.60
CA ALA A 2 -22.08 -13.70 10.65
C ALA A 2 -20.67 -13.71 10.05
N SER A 3 -19.77 -12.93 10.65
CA SER A 3 -18.36 -12.90 10.28
C SER A 3 -17.52 -12.79 11.54
N LYS A 4 -16.40 -13.51 11.58
CA LYS A 4 -15.45 -13.46 12.69
C LYS A 4 -14.30 -12.54 12.32
N THR A 5 -13.97 -11.58 13.17
CA THR A 5 -12.79 -10.74 12.98
C THR A 5 -11.55 -11.54 13.38
N LEU A 6 -10.56 -11.61 12.50
CA LEU A 6 -9.30 -12.32 12.73
C LEU A 6 -8.19 -11.36 13.22
N GLY A 7 -8.22 -10.10 12.77
CA GLY A 7 -7.23 -9.11 13.17
C GLY A 7 -7.35 -7.82 12.36
N ARG A 8 -6.25 -7.06 12.30
CA ARG A 8 -6.22 -5.74 11.65
C ARG A 8 -5.01 -5.60 10.73
N VAL A 9 -5.18 -4.84 9.65
CA VAL A 9 -4.15 -4.52 8.66
C VAL A 9 -4.22 -3.04 8.27
N VAL A 10 -3.13 -2.53 7.68
CA VAL A 10 -3.15 -1.23 7.01
C VAL A 10 -3.99 -1.35 5.74
N CYS A 11 -4.78 -0.32 5.42
CA CYS A 11 -5.60 -0.30 4.22
C CYS A 11 -4.73 -0.41 2.96
N PRO A 12 -4.94 -1.43 2.10
CA PRO A 12 -4.11 -1.65 0.91
C PRO A 12 -4.35 -0.61 -0.20
N ILE A 13 -5.42 0.18 -0.12
CA ILE A 13 -5.70 1.26 -1.08
C ILE A 13 -4.94 2.55 -0.73
N GLY A 14 -4.29 2.62 0.44
CA GLY A 14 -3.50 3.78 0.84
C GLY A 14 -4.34 4.95 1.38
N CYS A 15 -5.57 4.71 1.86
CA CYS A 15 -6.41 5.77 2.45
C CYS A 15 -5.94 6.26 3.84
N GLY A 16 -4.74 5.88 4.30
CA GLY A 16 -4.19 6.25 5.60
C GLY A 16 -4.77 5.49 6.80
N HIS A 17 -5.83 4.70 6.62
CA HIS A 17 -6.42 3.93 7.71
C HIS A 17 -5.57 2.71 8.06
N THR A 18 -5.00 2.67 9.27
CA THR A 18 -4.05 1.64 9.72
C THR A 18 -4.70 0.43 10.42
N ALA A 19 -5.99 0.51 10.73
CA ALA A 19 -6.72 -0.49 11.50
C ALA A 19 -7.88 -1.14 10.71
N ALA A 20 -7.69 -1.43 9.42
CA ALA A 20 -8.69 -2.11 8.60
C ALA A 20 -8.91 -3.55 9.12
N GLN A 21 -10.16 -3.99 9.24
CA GLN A 21 -10.50 -5.26 9.86
C GLN A 21 -10.33 -6.41 8.87
N VAL A 22 -9.66 -7.48 9.27
CA VAL A 22 -9.63 -8.74 8.54
C VAL A 22 -10.71 -9.64 9.10
N LYS A 23 -11.65 -10.08 8.27
CA LYS A 23 -12.82 -10.87 8.67
C LYS A 23 -12.90 -12.17 7.88
N LEU A 24 -13.46 -13.19 8.50
CA LEU A 24 -13.77 -14.47 7.88
C LEU A 24 -15.28 -14.69 7.92
N LYS A 25 -15.89 -15.04 6.78
CA LYS A 25 -17.31 -15.39 6.74
C LYS A 25 -17.50 -16.75 7.43
N THR A 26 -18.30 -16.79 8.50
CA THR A 26 -18.59 -18.03 9.25
C THR A 26 -19.87 -18.70 8.75
N ASP A 27 -20.69 -17.99 7.98
CA ASP A 27 -21.99 -18.41 7.48
C ASP A 27 -21.90 -19.08 6.09
N LYS A 28 -20.77 -19.71 5.74
CA LYS A 28 -20.68 -20.39 4.44
C LYS A 28 -21.34 -21.77 4.53
N GLU A 29 -22.07 -22.11 3.46
CA GLU A 29 -22.65 -23.45 3.28
C GLU A 29 -21.59 -24.54 3.44
N ALA A 30 -21.97 -25.67 4.05
CA ALA A 30 -21.09 -26.81 4.25
C ALA A 30 -20.44 -27.23 2.93
N GLY A 31 -19.10 -27.27 2.90
CA GLY A 31 -18.32 -27.61 1.70
C GLY A 31 -17.79 -26.43 0.88
N LYS A 32 -18.11 -25.18 1.22
CA LYS A 32 -17.50 -24.00 0.58
C LYS A 32 -16.37 -23.40 1.44
N THR A 33 -15.15 -23.38 0.91
CA THR A 33 -13.99 -22.77 1.56
C THR A 33 -14.24 -21.29 1.85
N ALA A 34 -14.15 -20.90 3.13
CA ALA A 34 -14.26 -19.51 3.55
C ALA A 34 -12.91 -18.81 3.45
N TYR A 35 -12.85 -17.72 2.68
CA TYR A 35 -11.64 -16.93 2.52
C TYR A 35 -11.74 -15.63 3.33
N PRO A 36 -10.65 -15.20 3.98
CA PRO A 36 -10.61 -13.96 4.71
C PRO A 36 -10.72 -12.75 3.76
N TYR A 37 -11.28 -11.67 4.25
CA TYR A 37 -11.45 -10.43 3.50
C TYR A 37 -11.15 -9.22 4.38
N VAL A 38 -10.69 -8.14 3.76
CA VAL A 38 -10.40 -6.87 4.43
C VAL A 38 -11.63 -5.98 4.33
N HIS A 39 -11.99 -5.36 5.43
CA HIS A 39 -12.99 -4.31 5.52
C HIS A 39 -12.34 -3.05 6.10
N CYS A 40 -12.18 -2.01 5.28
CA CYS A 40 -11.66 -0.74 5.75
C CYS A 40 -12.82 0.17 6.17
N ALA A 41 -12.86 0.58 7.44
CA ALA A 41 -13.83 1.56 7.91
C ALA A 41 -13.53 2.99 7.41
N GLY A 42 -12.26 3.28 7.04
CA GLY A 42 -11.86 4.61 6.58
C GLY A 42 -12.37 4.96 5.18
N CYS A 43 -12.19 4.07 4.21
CA CYS A 43 -12.65 4.29 2.83
C CYS A 43 -13.86 3.44 2.41
N GLY A 44 -14.38 2.60 3.32
CA GLY A 44 -15.54 1.73 3.05
C GLY A 44 -15.25 0.54 2.13
N ILE A 45 -14.01 0.34 1.67
CA ILE A 45 -13.70 -0.76 0.75
C ILE A 45 -13.80 -2.13 1.44
N GLN A 46 -14.27 -3.11 0.67
CA GLN A 46 -14.22 -4.53 1.01
C GLN A 46 -13.39 -5.28 -0.05
N LEU A 47 -12.32 -5.93 0.38
CA LEU A 47 -11.41 -6.69 -0.49
C LEU A 47 -11.47 -8.18 -0.12
N HIS A 48 -12.03 -8.98 -1.00
CA HIS A 48 -12.15 -10.42 -0.82
C HIS A 48 -10.98 -11.16 -1.48
N THR A 49 -10.32 -12.04 -0.73
CA THR A 49 -9.35 -12.98 -1.30
C THR A 49 -10.11 -14.10 -2.05
N ARG A 50 -9.53 -14.57 -3.16
CA ARG A 50 -10.16 -15.56 -4.06
C ARG A 50 -9.54 -16.96 -3.98
N GLY A 51 -8.41 -17.13 -3.31
CA GLY A 51 -7.71 -18.40 -3.18
C GLY A 51 -6.78 -18.46 -1.98
N ASP A 52 -6.23 -19.65 -1.72
CA ASP A 52 -5.46 -19.96 -0.52
C ASP A 52 -4.19 -19.13 -0.38
N GLU A 53 -3.47 -18.87 -1.48
CA GLU A 53 -2.24 -18.05 -1.46
C GLU A 53 -2.52 -16.61 -1.02
N GLN A 54 -3.60 -16.01 -1.55
CA GLN A 54 -4.01 -14.66 -1.18
C GLN A 54 -4.48 -14.61 0.27
N ALA A 55 -5.20 -15.65 0.72
CA ALA A 55 -5.64 -15.78 2.09
C ALA A 55 -4.46 -15.89 3.06
N ALA A 56 -3.47 -16.74 2.75
CA ALA A 56 -2.26 -16.92 3.53
C ALA A 56 -1.43 -15.64 3.60
N HIS A 57 -1.25 -14.95 2.46
CA HIS A 57 -0.55 -13.67 2.41
C HIS A 57 -1.26 -12.60 3.25
N LEU A 58 -2.60 -12.53 3.17
CA LEU A 58 -3.39 -11.62 3.99
C LEU A 58 -3.21 -11.89 5.48
N LEU A 59 -3.29 -13.16 5.89
CA LEU A 59 -3.12 -13.58 7.28
C LEU A 59 -1.70 -13.30 7.78
N GLY A 60 -0.67 -13.47 6.94
CA GLY A 60 0.71 -13.14 7.28
C GLY A 60 0.93 -11.65 7.55
N MET A 61 0.23 -10.77 6.84
CA MET A 61 0.23 -9.32 7.11
C MET A 61 -0.69 -8.91 8.25
N THR A 62 -1.58 -9.81 8.69
CA THR A 62 -2.60 -9.49 9.69
C THR A 62 -1.96 -9.42 11.06
N ARG A 63 -2.08 -8.25 11.69
CA ARG A 63 -1.74 -8.09 13.09
C ARG A 63 -2.86 -8.71 13.93
N PRO A 64 -2.58 -9.74 14.76
CA PRO A 64 -3.60 -10.34 15.62
C PRO A 64 -4.11 -9.31 16.63
N GLU A 65 -5.39 -9.39 16.99
CA GLU A 65 -5.96 -8.52 18.02
C GLU A 65 -5.23 -8.74 19.36
N GLY A 66 -4.74 -7.65 19.95
CA GLY A 66 -4.02 -7.68 21.23
C GLY A 66 -2.49 -7.69 21.13
N ALA A 67 -1.89 -7.79 19.94
CA ALA A 67 -0.45 -7.59 19.81
C ALA A 67 -0.09 -6.14 20.15
N PRO A 68 0.76 -5.87 21.16
CA PRO A 68 1.04 -4.52 21.64
C PRO A 68 1.61 -3.69 20.49
N THR A 69 0.92 -2.61 20.13
CA THR A 69 1.43 -1.59 19.21
C THR A 69 2.71 -1.06 19.82
N THR A 70 3.84 -1.71 19.56
CA THR A 70 5.13 -1.06 19.67
C THR A 70 5.02 0.11 18.71
N PRO A 71 4.99 1.36 19.19
CA PRO A 71 5.30 2.45 18.30
C PRO A 71 6.67 2.10 17.71
N ALA A 72 6.81 2.17 16.40
CA ALA A 72 8.13 2.36 15.80
C ALA A 72 8.58 3.76 16.25
N GLY A 73 9.02 3.83 17.50
CA GLY A 73 9.47 5.00 18.22
C GLY A 73 10.88 4.72 18.68
N ASP A 74 11.79 4.64 17.72
CA ASP A 74 13.15 5.13 17.94
C ASP A 74 13.21 6.49 17.24
N PRO A 75 12.90 7.60 17.92
CA PRO A 75 13.54 8.84 17.55
C PRO A 75 15.04 8.61 17.78
N LEU A 76 15.79 8.48 16.69
CA LEU A 76 17.25 8.67 16.70
C LEU A 76 17.56 9.85 17.65
N PRO A 77 18.48 9.69 18.62
CA PRO A 77 18.80 10.75 19.56
C PRO A 77 19.15 12.01 18.78
N VAL A 78 18.31 13.04 18.98
CA VAL A 78 18.50 14.39 18.46
C VAL A 78 19.83 14.89 19.00
N ILE A 79 20.85 14.87 18.14
CA ILE A 79 22.09 15.61 18.38
C ILE A 79 21.70 17.09 18.33
N PRO A 80 21.91 17.87 19.41
CA PRO A 80 21.59 19.29 19.39
C PRO A 80 22.43 20.00 18.32
N LEU A 81 21.75 20.63 17.36
CA LEU A 81 22.33 21.58 16.40
C LEU A 81 23.02 22.73 17.15
N PRO A 82 24.30 23.03 16.88
CA PRO A 82 24.80 24.39 16.99
C PRO A 82 24.36 25.21 15.76
N VAL A 83 23.60 26.26 16.00
CA VAL A 83 23.19 27.32 15.06
C VAL A 83 24.36 28.32 14.90
N PRO A 84 24.30 29.31 13.99
CA PRO A 84 24.33 29.31 12.53
C PRO A 84 25.66 29.90 12.00
N MET A 85 26.15 29.46 10.84
CA MET A 85 27.06 30.30 10.05
C MET A 85 26.86 30.12 8.54
N THR A 86 26.43 31.23 7.94
CA THR A 86 26.82 31.74 6.62
C THR A 86 26.41 30.92 5.39
N LEU A 87 25.38 31.44 4.71
CA LEU A 87 25.05 31.17 3.31
C LEU A 87 26.27 31.30 2.39
N PRO A 88 26.55 30.31 1.53
CA PRO A 88 27.09 30.55 0.21
C PRO A 88 25.97 30.45 -0.85
N ALA A 89 26.01 31.37 -1.81
CA ALA A 89 25.04 31.54 -2.88
C ALA A 89 24.76 30.27 -3.70
N PRO A 90 23.54 30.10 -4.25
CA PRO A 90 23.24 29.00 -5.15
C PRO A 90 24.05 29.11 -6.46
N PRO A 91 24.64 28.01 -6.97
CA PRO A 91 25.13 27.99 -8.33
C PRO A 91 23.95 28.06 -9.33
N PRO A 92 24.13 28.65 -10.51
CA PRO A 92 23.09 28.80 -11.51
C PRO A 92 22.55 27.44 -11.99
N VAL A 93 21.22 27.34 -12.00
CA VAL A 93 20.45 26.18 -12.45
C VAL A 93 20.65 25.99 -13.96
N PRO A 94 21.09 24.80 -14.44
CA PRO A 94 21.08 24.50 -15.87
C PRO A 94 19.62 24.38 -16.38
N PRO A 95 19.31 24.87 -17.58
CA PRO A 95 17.96 24.94 -18.10
C PRO A 95 17.32 23.56 -18.28
N ALA A 96 16.01 23.51 -17.99
CA ALA A 96 15.15 22.33 -18.02
C ALA A 96 15.25 21.50 -19.31
N PRO A 97 15.10 20.16 -19.22
CA PRO A 97 14.98 19.30 -20.39
C PRO A 97 13.70 19.62 -21.16
N LYS A 98 13.87 20.06 -22.41
CA LYS A 98 12.78 20.28 -23.36
C LYS A 98 12.07 18.96 -23.65
N LYS A 99 10.75 18.97 -23.47
CA LYS A 99 9.82 17.98 -24.02
C LYS A 99 10.14 17.75 -25.50
N GLN A 100 10.57 16.54 -25.85
CA GLN A 100 10.43 16.03 -27.21
C GLN A 100 9.58 14.77 -27.14
N ALA A 101 8.28 14.99 -27.28
CA ALA A 101 7.41 14.02 -27.91
C ALA A 101 7.77 14.00 -29.40
N LYS A 102 8.19 12.85 -29.91
CA LYS A 102 7.98 12.44 -31.30
C LYS A 102 8.16 10.91 -31.40
N VAL A 103 7.00 10.25 -31.48
CA VAL A 103 6.65 9.14 -32.40
C VAL A 103 7.79 8.19 -32.77
N PHE A 104 7.79 6.97 -32.24
CA PHE A 104 7.12 5.81 -32.86
C PHE A 104 7.53 5.66 -34.34
N ASP A 105 8.82 5.37 -34.53
CA ASP A 105 9.40 4.91 -35.79
C ASP A 105 8.96 3.44 -35.97
N GLY A 106 7.85 3.27 -36.70
CA GLY A 106 7.21 1.98 -36.86
C GLY A 106 6.41 1.90 -38.16
N LEU A 107 6.97 1.17 -39.11
CA LEU A 107 6.27 0.32 -40.07
C LEU A 107 5.21 0.99 -40.97
N LEU A 108 5.62 1.60 -42.09
CA LEU A 108 4.77 1.75 -43.28
C LEU A 108 5.59 1.81 -44.59
N PHE A 109 6.60 0.95 -44.73
CA PHE A 109 7.18 0.62 -46.04
C PHE A 109 6.66 -0.76 -46.50
N GLY A 110 5.43 -0.77 -46.99
CA GLY A 110 4.87 -1.85 -47.79
C GLY A 110 4.67 -1.33 -49.21
N SER A 111 5.74 -1.34 -50.00
CA SER A 111 5.70 -1.06 -51.44
C SER A 111 5.34 -2.34 -52.20
N ALA A 112 4.18 -2.34 -52.86
CA ALA A 112 3.85 -3.25 -53.95
C ALA A 112 3.38 -2.40 -55.13
N PRO A 113 3.99 -2.61 -56.31
CA PRO A 113 3.21 -2.87 -57.52
C PRO A 113 3.39 -4.31 -57.99
#